data_AF-A0A920T1N9-F1
#
_entry.id   AF-A0A920T1N9-F1
#
_cell.length_a   1.000
_cell.length_b   1.000
_cell.length_c   1.000
_cell.angle_alpha   90.00
_cell.angle_beta   90.00
_cell.angle_gamma   90.00
#
_symmetry.space_group_name_H-M   'P 1'
#
loop_
_entity.id
_entity.type
_entity.pdbx_description
1 polymer ?
#
loop_
_entity_poly.entity_id
_entity_poly.type
_entity_poly.pdbx_seq_one_letter_code
_entity_poly.pdbx_strand_id
1 'polypeptide(L)' 'MIAFVGLGNVGDAYVNTKHNAGFWVVDEVARRHKLSFIPGVGEYIYAKFKRDQVLLVKPTTGMNRSGNAVVGVLNHWA' A
#
# COMPACT_ATOMS: atom_id res chain seq x y z
N MET A 1 5.58 14.00 -4.61
CA MET A 1 4.48 13.21 -4.00
C MET A 1 5.01 12.42 -2.82
N ILE A 2 4.23 12.25 -1.75
CA ILE A 2 4.60 11.46 -0.56
C ILE A 2 3.85 10.14 -0.62
N ALA A 3 4.54 9.01 -0.44
CA ALA A 3 3.92 7.68 -0.38
C ALA A 3 4.06 7.09 1.02
N PHE A 4 2.94 6.76 1.65
CA PHE A 4 2.90 5.96 2.87
C PHE A 4 2.70 4.50 2.49
N VAL A 5 3.72 3.68 2.75
CA VAL A 5 3.73 2.26 2.39
C VAL A 5 3.40 1.43 3.64
N GLY A 6 2.26 0.77 3.62
CA GLY A 6 1.93 -0.24 4.61
C GLY A 6 2.55 -1.57 4.19
N LEU A 7 3.44 -2.13 5.01
CA LEU A 7 4.03 -3.45 4.76
C LEU A 7 3.12 -4.57 5.32
N GLY A 8 3.13 -5.72 4.63
CA GLY A 8 2.32 -6.88 4.98
C GLY A 8 2.44 -8.01 3.96
N ASN A 9 1.79 -9.14 4.25
CA ASN A 9 1.60 -10.27 3.35
C ASN A 9 0.16 -10.30 2.82
N VAL A 10 0.01 -10.71 1.56
CA VAL A 10 -1.30 -10.91 0.92
C VAL A 10 -1.87 -12.30 1.21
N GLY A 11 -3.20 -12.41 1.26
CA GLY A 11 -3.92 -13.66 1.48
C GLY A 11 -4.53 -13.76 2.89
N ASP A 12 -5.66 -14.44 2.98
CA ASP A 12 -6.53 -14.46 4.18
C ASP A 12 -5.81 -14.98 5.43
N ALA A 13 -4.89 -15.93 5.26
CA ALA A 13 -4.09 -16.49 6.34
C ALA A 13 -3.24 -15.44 7.09
N TYR A 14 -2.93 -14.30 6.45
CA TYR A 14 -2.04 -13.28 7.01
C TYR A 14 -2.76 -12.06 7.58
N VAL A 15 -4.06 -11.91 7.31
CA VAL A 15 -4.84 -10.68 7.59
C VAL A 15 -4.73 -10.26 9.06
N ASN A 16 -4.74 -11.21 9.99
CA ASN A 16 -4.70 -10.94 11.43
C ASN A 16 -3.32 -11.20 12.08
N THR A 17 -2.25 -11.25 11.28
CA THR A 17 -0.89 -11.41 11.80
C THR A 17 -0.24 -10.05 12.06
N LYS A 18 0.61 -9.96 13.09
CA LYS A 18 1.33 -8.71 13.43
C LYS A 18 2.20 -8.18 12.28
N HIS A 19 2.60 -9.05 11.34
CA HIS A 19 3.33 -8.65 10.13
C HIS A 19 2.51 -7.74 9.20
N ASN A 20 1.18 -7.72 9.34
CA ASN A 20 0.27 -6.89 8.56
C ASN A 20 -0.11 -5.58 9.26
N ALA A 21 0.55 -5.20 10.36
CA ALA A 21 0.28 -3.94 11.05
C ALA A 21 0.36 -2.72 10.11
N GLY A 22 1.30 -2.73 9.15
CA GLY A 22 1.40 -1.69 8.13
C GLY A 22 0.16 -1.62 7.24
N PHE A 23 -0.36 -2.76 6.78
CA PHE A 23 -1.63 -2.82 6.03
C PHE A 23 -2.80 -2.27 6.86
N TRP A 24 -2.91 -2.64 8.14
CA TRP A 24 -4.00 -2.16 9.00
C TRP A 24 -4.01 -0.64 9.12
N VAL A 25 -2.83 -0.02 9.27
CA VAL A 25 -2.71 1.43 9.38
C VAL A 25 -3.18 2.10 8.08
N VAL A 26 -2.69 1.67 6.91
CA VAL A 26 -3.08 2.31 5.65
C VAL A 26 -4.55 2.02 5.27
N ASP A 27 -5.08 0.86 5.66
CA ASP A 27 -6.50 0.52 5.49
C ASP A 27 -7.39 1.43 6.35
N GLU A 28 -7.02 1.67 7.60
CA GLU A 28 -7.77 2.56 8.49
C GLU A 28 -7.71 4.02 8.02
N VAL A 29 -6.55 4.48 7.53
CA VAL A 29 -6.42 5.81 6.92
C VAL A 29 -7.31 5.91 5.67
N ALA A 30 -7.25 4.93 4.76
CA ALA A 30 -8.10 4.92 3.57
C ALA A 30 -9.59 4.95 3.93
N ARG A 31 -10.01 4.15 4.93
CA ARG A 31 -11.39 4.09 5.43
C ARG A 31 -11.87 5.44 5.96
N ARG A 32 -11.08 6.11 6.80
CA ARG A 32 -11.43 7.44 7.37
C ARG A 32 -11.59 8.50 6.29
N HIS A 33 -10.81 8.40 5.21
CA HIS A 33 -10.82 9.35 4.10
C HIS A 33 -11.68 8.91 2.91
N LYS A 34 -12.44 7.81 3.03
CA LYS A 34 -13.30 7.25 1.97
C LYS A 34 -12.52 7.01 0.66
N LEU A 35 -11.30 6.53 0.78
CA LEU A 35 -10.45 6.16 -0.33
C LEU A 35 -10.58 4.66 -0.60
N SER A 36 -10.52 4.30 -1.87
CA SER A 36 -10.52 2.90 -2.31
C SER A 36 -9.15 2.56 -2.89
N PHE A 37 -8.65 1.38 -2.55
CA PHE A 37 -7.45 0.85 -3.18
C PHE A 37 -7.77 0.33 -4.59
N ILE A 38 -6.91 0.63 -5.54
CA ILE A 38 -6.95 0.14 -6.91
C ILE A 38 -5.60 -0.45 -7.33
N PRO A 39 -5.55 -1.34 -8.34
CA PRO A 39 -4.30 -1.87 -8.85
C PRO A 39 -3.35 -0.78 -9.36
N GLY A 40 -2.07 -0.87 -9.01
CA GLY A 40 -0.99 -0.06 -9.56
C GLY A 40 -0.39 -0.63 -10.85
N VAL A 41 0.53 0.12 -11.46
CA VAL A 41 1.36 -0.35 -12.59
C VAL A 41 2.54 -1.15 -12.02
N GLY A 42 2.23 -2.29 -11.40
CA GLY A 42 3.21 -3.16 -10.73
C GLY A 42 2.59 -3.99 -9.60
N GLU A 43 3.45 -4.59 -8.78
CA GLU A 43 3.05 -5.48 -7.69
C GLU A 43 2.65 -4.72 -6.41
N TYR A 44 1.71 -3.78 -6.56
CA TYR A 44 1.12 -3.04 -5.46
C TYR A 44 -0.30 -2.59 -5.78
N ILE A 45 -1.08 -2.34 -4.72
CA ILE A 45 -2.32 -1.57 -4.81
C ILE A 45 -2.13 -0.22 -4.11
N TYR A 46 -2.84 0.79 -4.58
CA TYR A 46 -2.72 2.14 -4.04
C TYR A 46 -4.06 2.84 -3.90
N ALA A 47 -4.13 3.79 -2.98
CA ALA A 47 -5.20 4.75 -2.84
C ALA A 47 -4.59 6.16 -2.84
N LYS A 48 -5.22 7.12 -3.52
CA LYS A 48 -4.67 8.46 -3.71
C LYS A 48 -5.63 9.53 -3.20
N PHE A 49 -5.09 10.51 -2.47
CA PHE A 49 -5.83 11.71 -2.11
C PHE A 49 -5.99 12.60 -3.35
N LYS A 50 -7.21 13.09 -3.62
CA LYS A 50 -7.49 13.85 -4.86
C LYS A 50 -6.77 15.21 -4.91
N ARG A 51 -6.61 15.86 -3.76
CA ARG A 51 -6.04 17.22 -3.65
C ARG A 51 -4.64 17.21 -3.08
N ASP A 52 -4.33 16.24 -2.22
CA ASP A 52 -3.01 16.11 -1.62
C ASP A 52 -2.12 15.23 -2.49
N GLN A 53 -0.85 15.58 -2.60
CA GLN A 53 0.15 14.71 -3.23
C GLN A 53 0.53 13.57 -2.28
N VAL A 54 -0.46 12.77 -1.87
CA VAL A 54 -0.29 11.65 -0.94
C VAL A 54 -0.84 10.37 -1.56
N LEU A 55 -0.02 9.31 -1.52
CA LEU A 55 -0.40 7.94 -1.82
C LEU A 55 -0.39 7.10 -0.55
N LEU A 56 -1.35 6.20 -0.44
CA LEU A 56 -1.31 5.03 0.44
C LEU A 56 -1.02 3.82 -0.43
N VAL A 57 -0.05 2.99 -0.05
CA VAL A 57 0.40 1.86 -0.87
C VAL A 57 0.43 0.59 -0.03
N LYS A 58 -0.02 -0.52 -0.62
CA LYS A 58 0.18 -1.88 -0.10
C LYS A 58 0.87 -2.74 -1.17
N PRO A 59 2.13 -3.19 -0.95
CA PRO A 59 2.79 -4.17 -1.81
C PRO A 59 2.00 -5.48 -1.90
N THR A 60 2.01 -6.13 -3.05
CA THR A 60 1.42 -7.47 -3.24
C THR A 60 2.47 -8.56 -3.45
N THR A 61 3.75 -8.25 -3.21
CA THR A 61 4.91 -9.14 -3.42
C THR A 61 5.21 -10.08 -2.26
N GLY A 62 4.52 -9.89 -1.13
CA GLY A 62 4.91 -10.41 0.18
C GLY A 62 5.96 -9.54 0.88
N MET A 63 6.14 -9.78 2.17
CA MET A 63 6.99 -8.96 3.03
C MET A 63 8.45 -8.92 2.56
N ASN A 64 9.03 -10.08 2.25
CA ASN A 64 10.45 -10.22 1.89
C ASN A 64 10.83 -9.54 0.57
N ARG A 65 9.86 -9.26 -0.31
CA ARG A 65 10.06 -8.63 -1.63
C ARG A 65 9.36 -7.29 -1.74
N SER A 66 8.99 -6.67 -0.63
CA SER A 66 8.31 -5.38 -0.63
C SER A 66 9.13 -4.26 -1.28
N GLY A 67 10.47 -4.37 -1.28
CA GLY A 67 11.36 -3.43 -1.97
C GLY A 67 11.09 -3.33 -3.48
N ASN A 68 10.78 -4.44 -4.16
CA ASN A 68 10.46 -4.44 -5.59
C ASN A 68 9.22 -3.60 -5.89
N ALA A 69 8.19 -3.75 -5.06
CA ALA A 69 6.97 -2.94 -5.16
C ALA A 69 7.26 -1.46 -4.91
N VAL A 70 8.07 -1.14 -3.90
CA VAL A 70 8.45 0.25 -3.57
C VAL A 70 9.23 0.90 -4.72
N VAL A 71 10.17 0.18 -5.34
CA VAL A 71 10.87 0.68 -6.54
C VAL A 71 9.90 0.94 -7.69
N GLY A 72 8.93 0.04 -7.91
CA GLY A 72 7.86 0.25 -8.90
C GLY A 72 7.02 1.50 -8.62
N VAL A 73 6.73 1.78 -7.34
CA VAL A 73 6.05 3.02 -6.94
C VAL A 73 6.91 4.23 -7.25
N LEU A 74 8.18 4.23 -6.85
CA LEU A 74 9.10 5.35 -7.11
C LEU A 74 9.20 5.63 -8.61
N ASN A 75 9.40 4.61 -9.44
CA ASN A 75 9.56 4.80 -10.89
C ASN A 75 8.30 5.35 -11.58
N HIS A 76 7.11 5.09 -11.05
CA HIS A 76 5.85 5.53 -11.66
C HIS A 76 5.34 6.88 -11.12
N TRP A 77 5.68 7.20 -9.87
CA TRP A 77 5.07 8.29 -9.12
C TRP A 77 6.06 9.37 -8.63
N ALA A 78 7.37 9.19 -8.88
CA ALA A 78 8.39 10.21 -8.64
C ALA A 78 8.23 11.42 -9.57
#